data_AF-A0A831VJY5-F1
#
_entry.id   AF-A0A831VJY5-F1
#
_cell.length_a   1.000
_cell.length_b   1.000
_cell.length_c   1.000
_cell.angle_alpha   90.00
_cell.angle_beta   90.00
_cell.angle_gamma   90.00
#
_symmetry.space_group_name_H-M   'P 1'
#
loop_
_entity.id
_entity.type
_entity.pdbx_description
1 polymer ?
#
loop_
_entity_poly.entity_id
_entity_poly.type
_entity_poly.pdbx_seq_one_letter_code
_entity_poly.pdbx_strand_id
1 'polypeptide(L)'
;MEIDAAHKALLKEMGLKEEDFALFDEKFVRYEFDAEKGVRLYDPYYSTSYNEYIGIDGWSAWSSENDTFQTDILKKSRERLEKKKGKTAGRDNAGLGDALRKKFPERAKPDPT
;
A
#
# COMPACT_ATOMS: atom_id res chain seq x y z
N MET A 1 -25.11 -5.85 5.83
CA MET A 1 -24.64 -7.15 5.32
C MET A 1 -24.10 -7.97 6.47
N GLU A 2 -24.47 -9.25 6.59
CA GLU A 2 -23.78 -10.19 7.49
C GLU A 2 -22.60 -10.83 6.76
N ILE A 3 -21.43 -10.82 7.39
CA ILE A 3 -20.20 -11.41 6.84
C ILE A 3 -19.85 -12.62 7.71
N ASP A 4 -19.78 -13.80 7.10
CA ASP A 4 -19.37 -15.00 7.81
C ASP A 4 -17.95 -14.83 8.37
N ALA A 5 -17.70 -15.39 9.56
CA ALA A 5 -16.41 -15.26 10.24
C ALA A 5 -15.25 -15.83 9.40
N ALA A 6 -15.47 -16.91 8.66
CA ALA A 6 -14.47 -17.50 7.76
C ALA A 6 -14.17 -16.58 6.57
N HIS A 7 -15.19 -15.96 5.98
CA HIS A 7 -15.01 -15.01 4.88
C HIS A 7 -14.31 -13.74 5.36
N LYS A 8 -14.64 -13.29 6.57
CA LYS A 8 -13.99 -12.14 7.21
C LYS A 8 -12.49 -12.36 7.40
N ALA A 9 -12.08 -13.58 7.74
CA ALA A 9 -10.66 -13.93 7.85
C ALA A 9 -9.94 -13.77 6.50
N LEU A 10 -10.52 -14.30 5.41
CA LEU A 10 -9.95 -14.19 4.06
C LEU A 10 -9.87 -12.74 3.58
N LEU A 11 -10.90 -11.92 3.84
CA LEU A 11 -10.88 -10.49 3.51
C LEU A 11 -9.77 -9.73 4.26
N LYS A 12 -9.47 -10.11 5.52
CA LYS A 12 -8.34 -9.53 6.26
C LYS A 12 -6.99 -9.94 5.67
N GLU A 13 -6.86 -11.19 5.22
CA GLU A 13 -5.65 -11.67 4.54
C GLU A 13 -5.39 -10.92 3.23
N MET A 14 -6.46 -10.51 2.54
CA MET A 14 -6.42 -9.62 1.37
C MET A 14 -6.04 -8.16 1.70
N GLY A 15 -5.93 -7.79 2.99
CA GLY A 15 -5.48 -6.46 3.41
C GLY A 15 -6.57 -5.54 3.95
N LEU A 16 -7.82 -5.99 4.09
CA LEU A 16 -8.86 -5.21 4.74
C LEU A 16 -8.64 -5.14 6.25
N LYS A 17 -8.96 -4.00 6.84
CA LYS A 17 -8.92 -3.76 8.28
C LYS A 17 -10.30 -3.94 8.90
N GLU A 18 -10.33 -3.96 10.23
CA GLU A 18 -11.57 -4.10 10.98
C GLU A 18 -12.55 -2.94 10.70
N GLU A 19 -12.02 -1.74 10.50
CA GLU A 19 -12.83 -0.54 10.23
C GLU A 19 -13.49 -0.60 8.85
N ASP A 20 -12.88 -1.29 7.88
CA ASP A 20 -13.40 -1.38 6.51
C ASP A 20 -14.71 -2.17 6.44
N PHE A 21 -14.93 -3.12 7.37
CA PHE A 21 -16.19 -3.89 7.40
C PHE A 21 -17.42 -3.04 7.71
N ALA A 22 -17.24 -1.86 8.32
CA ALA A 22 -18.33 -0.92 8.55
C ALA A 22 -18.81 -0.24 7.25
N LEU A 23 -18.01 -0.28 6.18
CA LEU A 23 -18.33 0.31 4.88
C LEU A 23 -19.21 -0.61 4.02
N PHE A 24 -19.35 -1.89 4.39
CA PHE A 24 -20.10 -2.88 3.63
C PHE A 24 -21.60 -2.58 3.62
N ASP A 25 -22.09 -2.11 2.48
CA ASP A 25 -23.43 -1.53 2.31
C ASP A 25 -24.25 -2.20 1.20
N GLU A 26 -23.72 -3.27 0.58
CA GLU A 26 -24.30 -4.01 -0.56
C GLU A 26 -24.42 -3.22 -1.86
N LYS A 27 -24.07 -1.93 -1.87
CA LYS A 27 -24.19 -1.03 -3.02
C LYS A 27 -22.82 -0.68 -3.60
N PHE A 28 -21.95 -0.16 -2.76
CA PHE A 28 -20.66 0.38 -3.12
C PHE A 28 -19.52 -0.43 -2.52
N VAL A 29 -19.76 -1.09 -1.37
CA VAL A 29 -18.80 -2.05 -0.81
C VAL A 29 -19.54 -3.34 -0.49
N ARG A 30 -19.12 -4.44 -1.13
CA ARG A 30 -19.66 -5.78 -0.90
C ARG A 30 -18.61 -6.84 -1.22
N TYR A 31 -18.85 -8.07 -0.81
CA TYR A 31 -18.01 -9.20 -1.16
C TYR A 31 -18.81 -10.34 -1.75
N GLU A 32 -18.10 -11.22 -2.45
CA GLU A 32 -18.59 -12.53 -2.84
C GLU A 32 -17.64 -13.61 -2.32
N PHE A 33 -18.20 -14.79 -2.11
CA PHE A 33 -17.48 -15.99 -1.72
C PHE A 33 -17.79 -17.13 -2.70
N ASP A 34 -16.75 -17.84 -3.09
CA ASP A 34 -16.78 -19.06 -3.87
C ASP A 34 -15.88 -20.10 -3.17
N ALA A 35 -16.34 -21.35 -3.09
CA ALA A 35 -15.64 -22.39 -2.34
C ALA A 35 -14.28 -22.78 -2.94
N GLU A 36 -14.11 -22.62 -4.26
CA GLU A 36 -12.86 -22.94 -4.96
C GLU A 36 -11.96 -21.71 -5.08
N LYS A 37 -12.56 -20.52 -5.28
CA LYS A 37 -11.82 -19.29 -5.56
C LYS A 37 -11.58 -18.40 -4.33
N GLY A 38 -12.30 -18.63 -3.23
CA GLY A 38 -12.21 -17.84 -2.01
C GLY A 38 -13.11 -16.59 -2.07
N VAL A 39 -12.62 -15.45 -1.61
CA VAL A 39 -13.42 -14.20 -1.55
C VAL A 39 -12.96 -13.20 -2.60
N ARG A 40 -13.86 -12.32 -3.05
CA ARG A 40 -13.51 -11.12 -3.82
C ARG A 40 -14.25 -9.92 -3.29
N LEU A 41 -13.65 -8.74 -3.41
CA LEU A 41 -14.19 -7.48 -2.97
C LEU A 41 -14.74 -6.70 -4.17
N TYR A 42 -15.91 -6.10 -4.01
CA TYR A 42 -16.40 -5.02 -4.86
C TYR A 42 -16.20 -3.71 -4.13
N ASP A 43 -15.36 -2.83 -4.68
CA ASP A 43 -15.10 -1.50 -4.15
C ASP A 43 -14.65 -0.56 -5.28
N PRO A 44 -15.56 -0.19 -6.20
CA PRO A 44 -15.24 0.63 -7.38
C PRO A 44 -14.64 2.01 -7.05
N TYR A 45 -14.74 2.46 -5.80
CA TYR A 45 -14.28 3.76 -5.35
C TYR A 45 -13.07 3.71 -4.43
N TYR A 46 -12.48 2.53 -4.20
CA TYR A 46 -11.35 2.35 -3.27
C TYR A 46 -11.63 2.96 -1.89
N SER A 47 -12.83 2.70 -1.38
CA SER A 47 -13.32 3.21 -0.09
C SER A 47 -12.69 2.47 1.09
N THR A 48 -12.28 1.22 0.88
CA THR A 48 -11.65 0.36 1.87
C THR A 48 -10.12 0.50 1.87
N SER A 49 -9.46 -0.11 2.86
CA SER A 49 -7.99 -0.21 2.89
C SER A 49 -7.40 -1.22 1.89
N TYR A 50 -8.21 -1.82 1.01
CA TYR A 50 -7.73 -2.77 0.00
C TYR A 50 -6.73 -2.09 -0.94
N ASN A 51 -5.54 -2.69 -1.07
CA ASN A 51 -4.37 -2.06 -1.67
C ASN A 51 -4.00 -2.62 -3.04
N GLU A 52 -4.74 -3.60 -3.55
CA GLU A 52 -4.51 -4.16 -4.87
C GLU A 52 -5.44 -3.52 -5.91
N TYR A 53 -5.17 -3.87 -7.17
CA TYR A 53 -5.94 -3.36 -8.29
C TYR A 53 -7.38 -3.88 -8.26
N ILE A 54 -8.31 -2.95 -8.42
CA ILE A 54 -9.73 -3.21 -8.65
C ILE A 54 -10.01 -2.97 -10.12
N GLY A 55 -10.61 -3.98 -10.76
CA GLY A 55 -10.96 -3.97 -12.18
C GLY A 55 -11.91 -2.84 -12.55
N ILE A 56 -12.02 -2.59 -13.85
CA ILE A 56 -12.95 -1.58 -14.39
C ILE A 56 -14.42 -1.88 -14.06
N ASP A 57 -14.72 -3.13 -13.72
CA ASP A 57 -16.02 -3.63 -13.28
C ASP A 57 -16.25 -3.45 -11.77
N GLY A 58 -15.28 -2.87 -11.05
CA GLY A 58 -15.35 -2.59 -9.61
C GLY A 58 -14.98 -3.78 -8.73
N TRP A 59 -14.60 -4.92 -9.30
CA TRP A 59 -14.22 -6.12 -8.55
C TRP A 59 -12.70 -6.29 -8.43
N SER A 60 -12.25 -6.76 -7.28
CA SER A 60 -10.91 -7.30 -7.11
C SER A 60 -10.77 -8.65 -7.83
N ALA A 61 -9.53 -9.10 -8.00
CA ALA A 61 -9.26 -10.50 -8.23
C ALA A 61 -9.79 -11.36 -7.06
N TRP A 62 -9.99 -12.65 -7.31
CA TRP A 62 -10.33 -13.60 -6.25
C TRP A 62 -9.14 -13.75 -5.29
N SER A 63 -9.39 -14.03 -4.02
CA SER A 63 -8.34 -14.20 -3.00
C SER A 63 -7.39 -15.35 -3.33
N SER A 64 -7.85 -16.38 -4.05
CA SER A 64 -7.00 -17.45 -4.59
C SER A 64 -6.10 -17.01 -5.76
N GLU A 65 -6.50 -15.94 -6.46
CA GLU A 65 -5.82 -15.38 -7.63
C GLU A 65 -4.98 -14.14 -7.27
N ASN A 66 -5.10 -13.60 -6.05
CA ASN A 66 -4.29 -12.49 -5.56
C ASN A 66 -2.81 -12.90 -5.56
N ASP A 67 -2.18 -12.68 -6.71
CA ASP A 67 -0.76 -12.79 -6.89
C ASP A 67 -0.14 -11.66 -6.07
N THR A 68 0.53 -12.04 -4.99
CA THR A 68 1.36 -11.21 -4.10
C THR A 68 2.43 -10.36 -4.82
N PHE A 69 2.35 -10.17 -6.13
CA PHE A 69 3.31 -9.50 -6.97
C PHE A 69 3.67 -8.09 -6.45
N GLN A 70 2.68 -7.27 -6.10
CA GLN A 70 2.95 -5.93 -5.54
C GLN A 70 3.46 -5.99 -4.09
N THR A 71 2.89 -6.86 -3.26
CA THR A 71 3.32 -7.07 -1.87
C THR A 71 4.77 -7.56 -1.81
N ASP A 72 5.19 -8.44 -2.70
CA ASP A 72 6.57 -8.93 -2.82
C ASP A 72 7.55 -7.85 -3.29
N ILE A 73 7.15 -7.01 -4.25
CA ILE A 73 7.99 -5.89 -4.71
C ILE A 73 8.18 -4.87 -3.58
N LEU A 74 7.12 -4.53 -2.86
CA LEU A 74 7.16 -3.56 -1.77
C LEU A 74 7.89 -4.11 -0.54
N LYS A 75 7.70 -5.39 -0.20
CA LYS A 75 8.41 -6.06 0.90
C LYS A 75 9.92 -6.09 0.65
N LYS A 76 10.37 -6.49 -0.56
CA LYS A 76 11.79 -6.46 -0.94
C LYS A 76 12.37 -5.05 -0.91
N SER A 77 11.60 -4.03 -1.30
CA SER A 77 12.02 -2.63 -1.25
C SER A 77 12.13 -2.13 0.20
N ARG A 78 11.19 -2.49 1.07
CA ARG A 78 11.15 -2.13 2.49
C ARG A 78 12.28 -2.80 3.27
N GLU A 79 12.57 -4.08 3.01
CA GLU A 79 13.73 -4.77 3.58
C GLU A 79 15.06 -4.15 3.15
N ARG A 80 15.18 -3.67 1.89
CA ARG A 80 16.39 -2.95 1.44
C ARG A 80 16.55 -1.60 2.13
N LEU A 81 15.47 -0.88 2.40
CA LEU A 81 15.49 0.39 3.14
C LEU A 81 15.87 0.18 4.61
N GLU A 82 15.31 -0.84 5.27
CA GLU A 82 15.67 -1.17 6.66
C GLU A 82 17.13 -1.67 6.78
N LYS A 83 17.61 -2.49 5.83
CA LYS A 83 19.04 -2.86 5.73
C LYS A 83 19.96 -1.65 5.48
N LYS A 84 19.47 -0.61 4.79
CA LYS A 84 20.22 0.66 4.60
C LYS A 84 20.19 1.52 5.86
N LYS A 85 19.05 1.64 6.56
CA LYS A 85 18.94 2.37 7.83
C LYS A 85 19.93 1.85 8.89
N GLY A 86 20.08 0.53 9.01
CA GLY A 86 21.08 -0.08 9.89
C GLY A 86 22.53 0.27 9.55
N LYS A 87 22.82 0.71 8.30
CA LYS A 87 24.15 1.16 7.86
C LYS A 87 24.34 2.69 7.88
N THR A 88 23.26 3.47 8.01
CA THR A 88 23.31 4.94 8.01
C THR A 88 23.18 5.59 9.39
N ALA A 89 23.06 4.81 10.47
CA ALA A 89 23.01 5.30 11.85
C ALA A 89 24.34 5.92 12.37
N GLY A 90 25.17 6.44 11.47
CA GLY A 90 26.44 7.09 11.80
C GLY A 90 27.01 7.92 10.64
N ARG A 91 26.16 8.51 9.80
CA ARG A 91 26.62 9.52 8.83
C ARG A 91 25.96 10.85 9.15
N ASP A 92 26.63 11.56 10.03
CA ASP A 92 26.25 12.86 10.58
C ASP A 92 25.91 13.82 9.44
N ASN A 93 24.73 14.46 9.54
CA ASN A 93 24.22 15.43 8.57
C ASN A 93 25.16 16.64 8.34
N ALA A 94 26.21 16.78 9.15
CA ALA A 94 27.22 17.83 9.05
C ALA A 94 27.99 17.81 7.71
N GLY A 95 28.19 16.64 7.10
CA GLY A 95 28.95 16.54 5.84
C GLY A 95 28.13 16.78 4.56
N LEU A 96 26.79 16.81 4.66
CA LEU A 96 25.92 16.93 3.49
C LEU A 96 25.92 18.37 2.96
N GLY A 97 25.97 19.37 3.84
CA GLY A 97 25.94 20.79 3.48
C GLY A 97 27.16 21.23 2.66
N ASP A 98 28.36 20.77 3.06
CA ASP A 98 29.60 21.04 2.34
C ASP A 98 29.65 20.37 0.96
N ALA A 99 29.17 19.13 0.88
CA ALA A 99 29.09 18.40 -0.39
C ALA A 99 28.11 19.06 -1.38
N LEU A 100 26.97 19.56 -0.88
CA LEU A 100 26.01 20.31 -1.69
C LEU A 100 26.58 21.66 -2.16
N ARG A 101 27.22 22.43 -1.27
CA ARG A 101 27.89 23.71 -1.65
C ARG A 101 28.97 23.52 -2.69
N LYS A 102 29.75 22.44 -2.60
CA LYS A 102 30.80 22.11 -3.58
C LYS A 102 30.22 21.71 -4.95
N LYS A 103 29.04 21.08 -4.98
CA LYS A 103 28.37 20.63 -6.21
C LYS A 103 27.53 21.74 -6.87
N PHE A 104 27.02 22.69 -6.11
CA PHE A 104 26.14 23.76 -6.59
C PHE A 104 26.58 25.16 -6.09
N PRO A 105 27.69 25.72 -6.59
CA PRO A 105 28.20 27.01 -6.13
C PRO A 105 27.38 28.24 -6.56
N GLU A 106 26.39 28.12 -7.46
CA GLU A 106 25.72 29.26 -8.12
C GLU A 106 24.22 29.42 -7.79
N ARG A 107 23.84 29.41 -6.51
CA ARG A 107 22.53 29.97 -6.07
C ARG A 107 22.64 30.83 -4.79
N ALA A 108 23.72 31.60 -4.69
CA ALA A 108 23.90 32.62 -3.66
C ALA A 108 24.15 33.98 -4.31
N LYS A 109 23.18 34.48 -5.07
CA LYS A 109 23.02 35.92 -5.29
C LYS A 109 21.61 36.29 -4.82
N PRO A 110 21.45 37.16 -3.81
CA PRO A 110 20.16 37.79 -3.58
C PRO A 110 19.84 38.69 -4.77
N ASP A 111 18.57 38.68 -5.20
CA ASP A 111 18.04 39.58 -6.22
C ASP A 111 18.40 41.04 -5.89
N PRO A 112 18.92 41.83 -6.84
CA PRO A 112 18.99 43.27 -6.70
C PRO A 112 17.59 43.87 -6.89
N THR A 113 17.25 44.79 -5.98
CA THR A 113 16.03 45.59 -5.89
C THR A 113 15.64 46.29 -7.19
#